data_AF-A0A1B7MDV4-F1
#
_entry.id   AF-A0A1B7MDV4-F1
#
_cell.length_a   1.000
_cell.length_b   1.000
_cell.length_c   1.000
_cell.angle_alpha   90.00
_cell.angle_beta   90.00
_cell.angle_gamma   90.00
#
_symmetry.space_group_name_H-M   'P 1'
#
loop_
_entity.id
_entity.type
_entity.pdbx_description
1 polymer ?
#
loop_
_entity_poly.entity_id
_entity_poly.type
_entity_poly.pdbx_seq_one_letter_code
_entity_poly.pdbx_strand_id
1 'polypeptide(L)' 'CAILSTHDLSRIRYDASDDILWRNTIWTLFWEKDIWIIPIHRPSPVGHWVFCAVYFATKELHLFDSLAARRPWENDVKVS' A
#
# COMPACT_ATOMS: atom_id res chain seq x y z
N CYS A 1 9.54 11.64 -1.17
CA CYS A 1 8.37 10.78 -1.45
C CYS A 1 8.85 9.52 -2.18
N ALA A 2 8.27 8.35 -1.88
CA ALA A 2 8.45 7.09 -2.60
C ALA A 2 7.10 6.61 -3.14
N ILE A 3 7.09 5.90 -4.27
CA ILE A 3 5.91 5.20 -4.79
C ILE A 3 6.25 3.71 -4.78
N LEU A 4 5.45 2.91 -4.07
CA LEU A 4 5.63 1.46 -4.00
C LEU A 4 5.01 0.77 -5.20
N SER A 5 5.67 -0.28 -5.66
CA SER A 5 5.22 -1.08 -6.79
C SER A 5 4.01 -1.93 -6.42
N THR A 6 3.01 -1.93 -7.29
CA THR A 6 1.82 -2.80 -7.17
C THR A 6 2.17 -4.28 -7.32
N HIS A 7 3.28 -4.57 -8.03
CA HIS A 7 3.82 -5.92 -8.16
C HIS A 7 4.29 -6.47 -6.81
N ASP A 8 5.03 -5.67 -6.03
CA ASP A 8 5.50 -6.07 -4.70
C ASP A 8 4.33 -6.16 -3.71
N LEU A 9 3.33 -5.26 -3.81
CA LEU A 9 2.12 -5.34 -2.99
C LEU A 9 1.30 -6.62 -3.26
N SER A 10 1.21 -7.05 -4.51
CA SER A 10 0.50 -8.29 -4.85
C SER A 10 1.17 -9.51 -4.23
N ARG A 11 2.50 -9.52 -4.10
CA ARG A 11 3.26 -10.59 -3.45
C ARG A 11 2.97 -10.70 -1.96
N ILE A 12 2.73 -9.58 -1.27
CA ILE A 12 2.29 -9.58 0.14
C ILE A 12 0.97 -10.34 0.30
N ARG A 13 0.03 -10.19 -0.66
CA ARG A 13 -1.24 -10.94 -0.64
C ARG A 13 -1.07 -12.44 -0.81
N TYR A 14 0.05 -12.88 -1.38
CA TYR A 14 0.40 -14.29 -1.57
C TYR A 14 1.48 -14.74 -0.58
N ASP A 15 1.55 -14.12 0.59
CA ASP A 15 2.37 -14.53 1.73
C ASP A 15 3.89 -14.54 1.43
N ALA A 16 4.35 -13.59 0.60
CA ALA A 16 5.78 -13.38 0.40
C ALA A 16 6.44 -12.92 1.71
N SER A 17 7.60 -13.48 2.03
CA SER A 17 8.36 -13.10 3.22
C SER A 17 8.91 -11.68 3.13
N ASP A 18 9.13 -11.07 4.29
CA ASP A 18 9.75 -9.75 4.41
C ASP A 18 11.11 -9.69 3.71
N ASP A 19 11.91 -10.76 3.75
CA ASP A 19 13.20 -10.83 3.04
C ASP A 19 13.06 -10.70 1.52
N ILE A 20 12.02 -11.32 0.94
CA ILE A 20 11.76 -11.25 -0.50
C ILE A 20 11.34 -9.82 -0.88
N LEU A 21 10.49 -9.21 -0.07
CA LEU A 21 10.03 -7.83 -0.28
C LEU A 21 11.19 -6.85 -0.13
N TRP A 22 11.98 -6.99 0.93
CA TRP A 22 13.16 -6.18 1.19
C TRP A 22 14.15 -6.28 0.04
N ARG A 23 14.50 -7.49 -0.43
CA ARG A 23 15.43 -7.68 -1.55
C ARG A 23 14.97 -6.97 -2.83
N ASN A 24 13.67 -6.94 -3.10
CA ASN A 24 13.13 -6.31 -4.32
C ASN A 24 12.97 -4.79 -4.17
N THR A 25 13.00 -4.26 -2.95
CA THR A 25 12.71 -2.85 -2.67
C THR A 25 13.92 -2.09 -2.12
N ILE A 26 14.98 -2.78 -1.68
CA ILE A 26 16.17 -2.20 -1.03
C ILE A 26 16.82 -1.09 -1.87
N TRP A 27 16.95 -1.30 -3.18
CA TRP A 27 17.53 -0.31 -4.09
C TRP A 27 16.72 0.99 -4.24
N THR A 28 15.47 1.04 -3.76
CA THR A 28 14.62 2.23 -3.87
C THR A 28 14.84 3.19 -2.72
N LEU A 29 15.46 2.73 -1.62
CA LEU A 29 15.64 3.48 -0.38
C LEU A 29 14.33 4.13 0.09
N PHE A 30 13.20 3.43 -0.10
CA PHE A 30 11.87 3.98 0.17
C PHE A 30 11.73 4.40 1.64
N TRP A 31 12.41 3.69 2.56
CA TRP A 31 12.42 4.00 3.99
C TRP A 31 13.08 5.34 4.35
N GLU A 32 13.88 5.93 3.47
CA GLU A 32 14.46 7.25 3.67
C GLU A 32 13.49 8.39 3.28
N LYS A 33 12.30 8.05 2.77
CA LYS A 33 11.32 9.05 2.32
C LYS A 33 10.24 9.23 3.37
N ASP A 34 9.95 10.49 3.70
CA ASP A 34 8.93 10.84 4.70
C ASP A 34 7.48 10.54 4.27
N ILE A 35 7.26 10.36 2.97
CA ILE A 35 5.95 10.07 2.37
C ILE A 35 6.06 8.86 1.47
N TRP A 36 5.24 7.83 1.70
CA TRP A 36 5.11 6.68 0.81
C TRP A 36 3.73 6.66 0.16
N ILE A 37 3.69 6.48 -1.16
CA ILE A 37 2.46 6.30 -1.92
C ILE A 37 2.34 4.82 -2.24
N ILE A 38 1.24 4.20 -1.81
CA ILE A 38 0.97 2.78 -1.96
C ILE A 38 -0.28 2.64 -2.85
N PRO A 39 -0.13 2.34 -4.15
CA PRO A 39 -1.27 2.04 -5.01
C PRO A 39 -1.80 0.63 -4.69
N ILE A 40 -3.10 0.51 -4.44
CA ILE A 40 -3.75 -0.73 -4.01
C ILE A 40 -4.81 -1.12 -5.05
N HIS A 41 -4.64 -2.29 -5.66
CA HIS A 41 -5.62 -2.85 -6.58
C HIS A 41 -6.66 -3.69 -5.82
N ARG A 42 -7.95 -3.34 -5.91
CA ARG A 42 -9.08 -4.10 -5.37
C ARG A 42 -9.79 -4.84 -6.52
N PRO A 43 -9.55 -6.14 -6.71
CA PRO A 43 -9.97 -6.84 -7.93
C PRO A 43 -11.47 -7.18 -8.04
N SER A 44 -12.28 -7.04 -6.98
CA SER A 44 -13.69 -7.49 -6.96
C SER A 44 -14.64 -6.41 -6.43
N PRO A 45 -15.88 -6.26 -6.98
CA PRO A 45 -16.49 -7.02 -8.09
C PRO A 45 -16.18 -6.48 -9.49
N VAL A 46 -15.77 -5.23 -9.61
CA VAL A 46 -15.23 -4.59 -10.81
C VAL A 46 -13.91 -3.99 -10.33
N GLY A 47 -12.79 -4.36 -10.96
CA GLY A 47 -11.47 -3.94 -10.52
C GLY A 47 -11.40 -2.44 -10.25
N HIS A 48 -10.92 -2.06 -9.07
CA HIS A 48 -10.88 -0.68 -8.60
C HIS A 48 -9.52 -0.35 -8.02
N TRP A 49 -9.04 0.85 -8.29
CA TRP A 49 -7.76 1.34 -7.76
C TRP A 49 -8.00 2.40 -6.70
N VAL A 50 -7.36 2.19 -5.56
CA VAL A 50 -7.22 3.20 -4.50
C VAL A 50 -5.75 3.44 -4.25
N PHE A 51 -5.41 4.52 -3.56
CA PHE A 51 -4.04 4.69 -3.06
C PHE A 51 -4.04 5.15 -1.61
N CYS A 52 -3.01 4.74 -0.89
CA CYS A 52 -2.74 5.18 0.47
C CYS A 52 -1.48 6.05 0.47
N ALA A 53 -1.57 7.24 1.05
CA ALA A 53 -0.41 8.05 1.39
C ALA A 53 -0.04 7.79 2.86
N VAL A 54 1.18 7.32 3.08
CA VAL A 54 1.76 7.11 4.42
C VAL A 54 2.64 8.30 4.75
N TYR A 55 2.30 9.03 5.80
CA TYR A 55 3.11 10.12 6.33
C TYR A 55 3.87 9.62 7.56
N PHE A 56 5.17 9.35 7.40
CA PHE A 56 5.98 8.72 8.44
C PHE A 56 6.16 9.59 9.68
N ALA A 57 6.40 10.89 9.48
CA ALA A 57 6.63 11.82 10.57
C ALA A 57 5.42 11.93 11.51
N THR A 58 4.21 11.90 10.96
CA THR A 58 2.96 12.01 11.71
C THR A 58 2.33 10.67 12.06
N LYS A 59 2.86 9.56 11.53
CA LYS A 59 2.32 8.20 11.65
C LYS A 59 0.88 8.09 11.16
N GLU A 60 0.58 8.78 10.07
CA GLU A 60 -0.76 8.82 9.49
C GLU A 60 -0.85 8.03 8.18
N LEU A 61 -2.00 7.41 7.96
CA LEU A 61 -2.36 6.72 6.74
C LEU A 61 -3.59 7.41 6.13
N HIS A 62 -3.42 8.00 4.95
CA HIS A 62 -4.49 8.69 4.24
C HIS A 62 -4.88 7.87 3.03
N LEU A 63 -6.01 7.18 3.12
CA LEU A 63 -6.56 6.42 2.01
C LEU A 63 -7.44 7.31 1.15
N PHE A 64 -7.13 7.40 -0.14
CA PHE A 64 -7.96 8.06 -1.13
C PHE A 64 -8.67 7.04 -2.02
N ASP A 65 -9.99 7.17 -2.11
CA ASP A 65 -10.85 6.36 -2.96
C ASP A 65 -11.70 7.29 -3.84
N SER A 66 -11.43 7.30 -5.15
CA SER A 66 -12.11 8.17 -6.11
C SER A 66 -13.58 7.85 -6.31
N LEU A 67 -14.02 6.63 -5.97
CA LEU A 67 -15.43 6.25 -6.03
C LEU A 67 -16.20 6.65 -4.77
N ALA A 68 -15.54 7.36 -3.84
CA ALA A 68 -16.08 7.68 -2.52
C ALA A 68 -16.71 6.44 -1.86
N ALA A 69 -16.13 5.26 -2.12
CA ALA A 69 -16.84 3.99 -2.02
C ALA A 69 -17.40 3.78 -0.61
N ARG A 70 -18.67 3.40 -0.53
CA ARG A 70 -19.40 3.01 0.70
C ARG A 70 -18.82 1.77 1.42
N ARG A 71 -17.72 1.19 0.93
CA ARG A 71 -17.08 0.00 1.50
C ARG A 71 -15.90 0.45 2.38
N PRO A 72 -15.88 0.11 3.69
CA PRO A 72 -14.87 0.63 4.59
C PRO A 72 -13.46 0.10 4.27
N TRP A 73 -12.47 0.96 4.53
CA TRP A 73 -11.04 0.64 4.59
C TRP A 73 -10.69 -0.44 5.61
N GLU A 74 -11.63 -0.81 6.48
CA GLU A 74 -11.51 -1.81 7.54
C GLU A 74 -11.02 -3.17 7.02
N ASN A 75 -11.32 -3.53 5.77
CA ASN A 75 -10.83 -4.77 5.16
C ASN A 75 -9.35 -4.71 4.73
N ASP A 76 -8.78 -3.51 4.60
CA ASP A 76 -7.40 -3.31 4.18
C ASP A 76 -6.44 -3.21 5.39
N VAL A 77 -6.97 -3.08 6.60
CA VAL A 77 -6.18 -2.94 7.84
C VAL A 77 -6.47 -4.10 8.76
N LYS A 78 -5.44 -4.89 9.08
CA LYS A 78 -5.52 -5.89 10.14
C LYS A 78 -5.35 -5.19 11.48
N VAL A 79 -6.46 -4.96 12.20
CA VAL A 79 -6.42 -4.47 13.58
C VAL A 79 -6.15 -5.67 14.48
N SER A 80 -5.02 -5.64 15.17
CA SER A 80 -4.65 -6.59 16.25
C SER A 80 -5.09 -6.07 17.60
#